data_AF-A0A0R2XDG1-F1
#
_entry.id   AF-A0A0R2XDG1-F1
#
_cell.length_a   1.000
_cell.length_b   1.000
_cell.length_c   1.000
_cell.angle_alpha   90.00
_cell.angle_beta   90.00
_cell.angle_gamma   90.00
#
_symmetry.space_group_name_H-M   'P 1'
#
loop_
_entity.id
_entity.type
_entity.pdbx_description
1 polymer ?
#
loop_
_entity_poly.entity_id
_entity_poly.type
_entity_poly.pdbx_seq_one_letter_code
_entity_poly.pdbx_strand_id
1 'polypeptide(L)'
;MAHENGFDLLSRVQFSGSVIAVTAFTQYAVTGFERGITDYLMKPVQLARLRTSIQRAKKQLGPIKRKQHSAKILAEISGKQALLELDDIYQIQSMGNYVVLHTSSGRGVVRSSLRLIVRQFPNHALIRLSRGCWVAGQQIKGWERKNSGTVQITMSDESVLPVSRRHTAEVVRLVKHMAL
;
A
#
# COMPACT_ATOMS: atom_id res chain seq x y z
N MET A 1 -39.06 14.08 5.25
CA MET A 1 -37.90 13.45 4.58
C MET A 1 -37.06 12.80 5.67
N ALA A 2 -36.83 11.49 5.61
CA ALA A 2 -36.17 10.77 6.70
C ALA A 2 -34.72 11.27 6.85
N HIS A 3 -34.38 11.78 8.04
CA HIS A 3 -32.99 12.05 8.40
C HIS A 3 -32.24 10.71 8.43
N GLU A 4 -31.48 10.39 7.38
CA GLU A 4 -30.59 9.23 7.40
C GLU A 4 -29.55 9.42 8.51
N ASN A 5 -29.51 8.49 9.46
CA ASN A 5 -28.50 8.50 10.51
C ASN A 5 -27.24 7.74 10.04
N GLY A 6 -26.11 7.99 10.69
CA GLY A 6 -24.83 7.36 10.31
C GLY A 6 -24.82 5.83 10.39
N PHE A 7 -25.75 5.21 11.13
CA PHE A 7 -25.87 3.76 11.23
C PHE A 7 -26.62 3.14 10.05
N ASP A 8 -27.60 3.85 9.48
CA ASP A 8 -28.32 3.38 8.29
C ASP A 8 -27.40 3.34 7.06
N LEU A 9 -26.43 4.25 7.00
CA LEU A 9 -25.34 4.20 6.02
C LEU A 9 -24.48 2.93 6.19
N LEU A 10 -24.09 2.59 7.43
CA LEU A 10 -23.29 1.38 7.70
C LEU A 10 -23.99 0.10 7.25
N SER A 11 -25.31 0.05 7.36
CA SER A 11 -26.09 -1.13 6.92
C SER A 11 -26.21 -1.26 5.40
N ARG A 12 -25.97 -0.19 4.63
CA ARG A 12 -26.09 -0.18 3.16
C ARG A 12 -24.76 -0.28 2.43
N VAL A 13 -23.65 0.06 3.09
CA VAL A 13 -22.32 0.01 2.49
C VAL A 13 -21.68 -1.34 2.82
N GLN A 14 -21.22 -2.06 1.79
CA GLN A 14 -20.30 -3.18 1.99
C GLN A 14 -18.94 -2.62 2.44
N PHE A 15 -18.73 -2.57 3.75
CA PHE A 15 -17.50 -2.07 4.35
C PHE A 15 -16.78 -3.18 5.12
N SER A 16 -15.57 -3.53 4.67
CA SER A 16 -14.69 -4.47 5.37
C SER A 16 -13.63 -3.69 6.14
N GLY A 17 -13.98 -3.16 7.31
CA GLY A 17 -13.07 -2.39 8.14
C GLY A 17 -13.59 -2.17 9.57
N SER A 18 -12.86 -1.37 10.35
CA SER A 18 -13.27 -0.95 11.70
C SER A 18 -13.94 0.41 11.65
N VAL A 19 -15.04 0.56 12.39
CA VAL A 19 -15.81 1.81 12.47
C VAL A 19 -15.70 2.41 13.87
N ILE A 20 -15.34 3.69 13.98
CA ILE A 20 -15.36 4.43 15.25
C ILE A 20 -16.40 5.54 15.11
N ALA A 21 -17.50 5.46 15.89
CA ALA A 21 -18.54 6.48 15.87
C ALA A 21 -18.12 7.67 16.75
N VAL A 22 -18.32 8.91 16.27
CA VAL A 22 -18.04 10.13 17.03
C VAL A 22 -19.29 11.01 17.07
N THR A 23 -19.89 11.19 18.24
CA THR A 23 -21.19 11.87 18.34
C THR A 23 -21.42 12.49 19.73
N ALA A 24 -22.40 13.38 19.84
CA ALA A 24 -22.85 13.97 21.10
C ALA A 24 -24.04 13.21 21.71
N PHE A 25 -24.54 12.16 21.05
CA PHE A 25 -25.78 11.47 21.41
C PHE A 25 -25.51 10.09 22.02
N THR A 26 -25.38 9.98 23.34
CA THR A 26 -25.04 8.71 24.02
C THR A 26 -26.05 7.58 23.81
N GLN A 27 -27.32 7.90 23.55
CA GLN A 27 -28.40 6.91 23.48
C GLN A 27 -28.21 5.86 22.37
N TYR A 28 -27.39 6.13 21.36
CA TYR A 28 -27.16 5.22 20.24
C TYR A 28 -25.93 4.32 20.41
N ALA A 29 -25.25 4.37 21.56
CA ALA A 29 -24.04 3.59 21.79
C ALA A 29 -24.29 2.08 21.71
N VAL A 30 -25.34 1.60 22.37
CA VAL A 30 -25.72 0.17 22.37
C VAL A 30 -26.01 -0.31 20.95
N THR A 31 -26.91 0.38 20.23
CA THR A 31 -27.24 0.06 18.83
C THR A 31 -26.03 0.10 17.91
N GLY A 32 -25.10 1.03 18.15
CA GLY A 32 -23.86 1.10 17.39
C GLY A 32 -23.00 -0.16 17.56
N PHE A 33 -22.83 -0.63 18.79
CA PHE A 33 -22.09 -1.88 19.06
C PHE A 33 -22.78 -3.12 18.51
N GLU A 34 -24.12 -3.20 18.58
CA GLU A 34 -24.90 -4.26 17.92
C GLU A 34 -24.68 -4.29 16.40
N ARG A 35 -24.46 -3.12 15.78
CA ARG A 35 -24.12 -2.99 14.35
C ARG A 35 -22.63 -3.16 14.04
N GLY A 36 -21.82 -3.58 15.02
CA GLY A 36 -20.43 -3.97 14.79
C GLY A 36 -19.43 -2.82 14.69
N ILE A 37 -19.74 -1.63 15.23
CA ILE A 37 -18.69 -0.61 15.39
C ILE A 37 -17.62 -1.08 16.38
N THR A 38 -16.39 -0.61 16.17
CA THR A 38 -15.23 -0.93 17.00
C THR A 38 -15.16 -0.08 18.27
N ASP A 39 -15.53 1.19 18.21
CA ASP A 39 -15.56 2.07 19.38
C ASP A 39 -16.56 3.22 19.20
N TYR A 40 -16.93 3.86 20.31
CA TYR A 40 -17.88 4.96 20.36
C TYR A 40 -17.31 6.10 21.19
N LEU A 41 -17.18 7.28 20.58
CA LEU A 41 -16.54 8.45 21.17
C LEU A 41 -17.52 9.60 21.31
N MET A 42 -17.58 10.15 22.51
CA MET A 42 -18.35 11.34 22.80
C MET A 42 -17.61 12.61 22.36
N LYS A 43 -18.35 13.54 21.75
CA LYS A 43 -17.87 14.90 21.53
C LYS A 43 -17.93 15.68 22.86
N PRO A 44 -16.93 16.53 23.17
CA PRO A 44 -15.68 16.73 22.44
C PRO A 44 -14.72 15.55 22.61
N VAL A 45 -14.08 15.12 21.52
CA VAL A 45 -13.21 13.95 21.55
C VAL A 45 -11.87 14.28 22.19
N GLN A 46 -11.56 13.59 23.28
CA GLN A 46 -10.23 13.66 23.90
C GLN A 46 -9.21 12.86 23.08
N LEU A 47 -8.05 13.48 22.79
CA LEU A 47 -7.00 12.88 21.97
C LEU A 47 -6.54 11.50 22.51
N ALA A 48 -6.40 11.37 23.83
CA ALA A 48 -6.02 10.11 24.46
C ALA A 48 -7.03 8.99 24.14
N ARG A 49 -8.33 9.29 24.21
CA ARG A 49 -9.38 8.30 23.97
C ARG A 49 -9.52 7.93 22.49
N LEU A 50 -9.29 8.89 21.59
CA LEU A 50 -9.17 8.61 20.16
C LEU A 50 -7.99 7.67 19.87
N ARG A 51 -6.82 7.92 20.46
CA ARG A 51 -5.64 7.05 20.31
C ARG A 51 -5.94 5.61 20.72
N THR A 52 -6.58 5.42 21.88
CA THR A 52 -6.98 4.08 22.34
C THR A 52 -7.93 3.40 21.35
N SER A 53 -8.91 4.14 20.82
CA SER A 53 -9.89 3.60 19.86
C SER A 53 -9.21 3.16 18.56
N ILE A 54 -8.28 3.98 18.04
CA ILE A 54 -7.49 3.67 16.86
C ILE A 54 -6.62 2.42 17.10
N GLN A 55 -5.98 2.31 18.26
CA GLN A 55 -5.18 1.12 18.59
C GLN A 55 -6.03 -0.15 18.64
N ARG A 56 -7.26 -0.08 19.19
CA ARG A 56 -8.21 -1.21 19.18
C ARG A 56 -8.60 -1.60 17.76
N ALA A 57 -8.94 -0.62 16.92
CA ALA A 57 -9.24 -0.85 15.50
C ALA A 57 -8.07 -1.52 14.77
N LYS A 58 -6.85 -1.03 14.96
CA LYS A 58 -5.64 -1.64 14.38
C LYS A 58 -5.45 -3.10 14.83
N LYS A 59 -5.70 -3.42 16.10
CA LYS A 59 -5.61 -4.80 16.60
C LYS A 59 -6.69 -5.71 15.98
N GLN A 60 -7.93 -5.23 15.88
CA GLN A 60 -9.05 -5.98 15.31
C GLN A 60 -8.88 -6.26 13.82
N LEU A 61 -8.33 -5.29 13.08
CA LEU A 61 -7.98 -5.47 11.66
C LEU A 61 -6.80 -6.43 11.46
N GLY A 62 -6.05 -6.74 12.52
CA GLY A 62 -4.80 -7.49 12.45
C GLY A 62 -3.75 -6.77 11.61
N PRO A 63 -2.58 -7.39 11.37
CA PRO A 63 -1.77 -6.98 10.21
C PRO A 63 -2.67 -7.08 8.99
N ILE A 64 -2.74 -6.01 8.19
CA ILE A 64 -3.52 -5.97 6.94
C ILE A 64 -2.98 -7.08 6.02
N LYS A 65 -3.47 -8.31 6.17
CA LYS A 65 -3.31 -9.35 5.17
C LYS A 65 -4.29 -8.96 4.09
N ARG A 66 -3.82 -8.22 3.09
CA ARG A 66 -4.53 -7.98 1.83
C ARG A 66 -4.92 -9.35 1.25
N LYS A 67 -6.07 -9.87 1.65
CA LYS A 67 -6.80 -10.93 0.96
C LYS A 67 -8.01 -10.34 0.22
N GLN A 68 -7.93 -9.07 -0.19
CA GLN A 68 -8.67 -8.64 -1.37
C GLN A 68 -8.01 -9.33 -2.56
N HIS A 69 -8.79 -9.79 -3.55
CA HIS A 69 -8.27 -10.31 -4.81
C HIS A 69 -7.10 -9.43 -5.26
N SER A 70 -5.87 -9.92 -5.06
CA SER A 70 -4.70 -9.20 -5.54
C SER A 70 -4.89 -9.11 -7.04
N ALA A 71 -4.80 -7.89 -7.56
CA ALA A 71 -4.86 -7.68 -8.99
C ALA A 71 -3.78 -8.56 -9.63
N LYS A 72 -4.10 -9.15 -10.78
CA LYS A 72 -3.18 -10.00 -11.52
C LYS A 72 -2.80 -9.35 -12.83
N ILE A 73 -1.58 -9.63 -13.27
CA ILE A 73 -1.11 -9.27 -14.60
C ILE A 73 -0.70 -10.52 -15.35
N LEU A 74 -1.11 -10.61 -16.62
CA LEU A 74 -0.65 -11.67 -17.51
C LEU A 74 0.78 -11.35 -17.97
N ALA A 75 1.69 -12.30 -17.77
CA ALA A 75 3.08 -12.20 -18.16
C ALA A 75 3.59 -13.53 -18.73
N GLU A 76 4.63 -13.45 -19.54
CA GLU A 76 5.37 -14.62 -19.98
C GLU A 76 6.42 -15.01 -18.93
N ILE A 77 6.38 -16.26 -18.48
CA ILE A 77 7.33 -16.87 -17.55
C ILE A 77 7.86 -18.13 -18.22
N SER A 78 9.16 -18.19 -18.50
CA SER A 78 9.81 -19.35 -19.12
C SER A 78 9.10 -19.84 -20.39
N GLY A 79 8.67 -18.91 -21.25
CA GLY A 79 7.96 -19.20 -22.51
C GLY A 79 6.47 -19.53 -22.39
N LYS A 80 5.89 -19.47 -21.18
CA LYS A 80 4.46 -19.74 -20.95
C LYS A 80 3.74 -18.52 -20.40
N GLN A 81 2.50 -18.32 -20.81
CA GLN A 81 1.63 -17.29 -20.25
C GLN A 81 1.16 -17.71 -18.86
N ALA A 82 1.36 -16.84 -17.87
CA ALA A 82 0.96 -17.06 -16.49
C ALA A 82 0.48 -15.76 -15.84
N LEU A 83 -0.41 -15.89 -14.85
CA LEU A 83 -0.87 -14.76 -14.06
C LEU A 83 0.08 -14.54 -12.88
N LEU A 84 0.57 -13.31 -12.74
CA LEU A 84 1.36 -12.86 -11.59
C LEU A 84 0.51 -11.97 -10.69
N GLU A 85 0.57 -12.20 -9.38
CA GLU A 85 -0.03 -11.30 -8.40
C GLU A 85 0.77 -9.99 -8.35
N LEU A 86 0.09 -8.84 -8.40
CA LEU A 86 0.78 -7.56 -8.33
C LEU A 86 1.51 -7.35 -7.00
N ASP A 87 0.99 -7.93 -5.91
CA ASP A 87 1.61 -7.86 -4.58
C ASP A 87 2.94 -8.63 -4.50
N ASP A 88 3.18 -9.59 -5.40
CA ASP A 88 4.44 -10.36 -5.47
C ASP A 88 5.54 -9.63 -6.25
N ILE A 89 5.20 -8.56 -6.98
CA ILE A 89 6.13 -7.83 -7.84
C ILE A 89 6.85 -6.76 -7.03
N TYR A 90 8.15 -6.93 -6.83
CA TYR A 90 8.98 -6.00 -6.06
C TYR A 90 9.78 -5.02 -6.91
N GLN A 91 9.99 -5.32 -8.19
CA GLN A 91 10.69 -4.44 -9.14
C GLN A 91 10.09 -4.53 -10.53
N ILE A 92 9.95 -3.38 -11.19
CA ILE A 92 9.43 -3.21 -12.54
C ILE A 92 10.50 -2.49 -13.36
N GLN A 93 11.02 -3.17 -14.38
CA GLN A 93 12.14 -2.67 -15.18
C GLN A 93 11.83 -2.68 -16.67
N SER A 94 12.13 -1.60 -17.37
CA SER A 94 12.04 -1.55 -18.83
C SER A 94 13.28 -2.16 -19.48
N MET A 95 13.06 -3.03 -20.47
CA MET A 95 14.08 -3.62 -21.34
C MET A 95 13.60 -3.56 -22.80
N GLY A 96 13.94 -2.48 -23.50
CA GLY A 96 13.47 -2.22 -24.87
C GLY A 96 11.94 -2.12 -24.93
N ASN A 97 11.31 -2.95 -25.76
CA ASN A 97 9.85 -3.02 -25.93
C ASN A 97 9.16 -3.92 -24.90
N TYR A 98 9.90 -4.37 -23.89
CA TYR A 98 9.41 -5.24 -22.83
C TYR A 98 9.56 -4.59 -21.47
N VAL A 99 8.74 -5.06 -20.54
CA VAL A 99 8.83 -4.77 -19.12
C VAL A 99 9.05 -6.07 -18.39
N VAL A 100 10.11 -6.13 -17.59
CA VAL A 100 10.43 -7.24 -16.71
C VAL A 100 9.86 -6.94 -15.33
N LEU A 101 9.08 -7.88 -14.83
CA LEU A 101 8.46 -7.90 -13.50
C LEU A 101 9.26 -8.90 -12.66
N HIS A 102 9.92 -8.41 -11.62
CA HIS A 102 10.68 -9.25 -10.70
C HIS A 102 9.79 -9.64 -9.51
N THR A 103 9.70 -10.93 -9.25
CA THR A 103 8.96 -11.52 -8.13
C THR A 103 9.88 -12.40 -7.29
N SER A 104 9.46 -12.76 -6.08
CA SER A 104 10.21 -13.69 -5.24
C SER A 104 10.39 -15.08 -5.88
N SER A 105 9.49 -15.46 -6.78
CA SER A 105 9.49 -16.75 -7.49
C SER A 105 10.19 -16.71 -8.85
N GLY A 106 10.64 -15.55 -9.34
CA GLY A 106 11.31 -15.42 -10.63
C GLY A 106 11.04 -14.12 -11.36
N ARG A 107 10.92 -14.19 -12.69
CA ARG A 107 10.67 -13.01 -13.54
C ARG A 107 9.57 -13.29 -14.54
N GLY A 108 8.65 -12.34 -14.67
CA GLY A 108 7.69 -12.28 -15.76
C GLY A 108 8.06 -11.20 -16.78
N VAL A 109 7.78 -11.45 -18.05
CA VAL A 109 8.02 -10.49 -19.13
C VAL A 109 6.69 -10.10 -19.77
N VAL A 110 6.48 -8.78 -19.94
CA VAL A 110 5.29 -8.24 -20.60
C VAL A 110 5.73 -7.36 -21.76
N ARG A 111 5.19 -7.59 -22.96
CA ARG A 111 5.38 -6.70 -24.11
C ARG A 111 4.47 -5.48 -23.97
N SER A 112 4.99 -4.43 -23.33
CA SER A 112 4.23 -3.19 -23.06
C SER A 112 5.18 -2.03 -22.77
N SER A 113 4.62 -0.84 -22.57
CA SER A 113 5.40 0.30 -22.07
C SER A 113 5.42 0.30 -20.54
N LEU A 114 6.53 0.75 -19.96
CA LEU A 114 6.67 0.90 -18.50
C LEU A 114 5.54 1.76 -17.90
N ARG A 115 5.12 2.81 -18.61
CA ARG A 115 4.04 3.70 -18.16
C ARG A 115 2.71 2.95 -18.04
N LEU A 116 2.36 2.09 -19.00
CA LEU A 116 1.13 1.32 -18.96
C LEU A 116 1.14 0.27 -17.85
N ILE A 117 2.29 -0.38 -17.64
CA ILE A 117 2.45 -1.36 -16.56
C ILE A 117 2.30 -0.70 -15.20
N VAL A 118 3.03 0.39 -14.92
CA VAL A 118 2.96 1.08 -13.61
C VAL A 118 1.55 1.58 -13.28
N ARG A 119 0.74 1.95 -14.28
CA ARG A 119 -0.67 2.34 -14.08
C ARG A 119 -1.56 1.22 -13.54
N GLN A 120 -1.17 -0.03 -13.67
CA GLN A 120 -1.91 -1.18 -13.14
C GLN A 120 -1.72 -1.35 -11.62
N PHE A 121 -0.86 -0.55 -11.00
CA PHE A 121 -0.54 -0.59 -9.56
C PHE A 121 -1.09 0.64 -8.80
N PRO A 122 -2.40 0.97 -8.85
CA PRO A 122 -2.92 2.20 -8.25
C PRO A 122 -2.85 2.21 -6.72
N ASN A 123 -2.77 1.04 -6.09
CA ASN A 123 -2.81 0.87 -4.63
C ASN A 123 -1.46 0.38 -4.05
N HIS A 124 -0.38 0.47 -4.84
CA HIS A 124 0.96 0.05 -4.43
C HIS A 124 1.87 1.27 -4.30
N ALA A 125 2.67 1.30 -3.24
CA ALA A 125 3.65 2.34 -3.00
C ALA A 125 4.89 2.13 -3.90
N LEU A 126 4.74 2.31 -5.22
CA LEU A 126 5.86 2.21 -6.15
C LEU A 126 6.74 3.46 -6.09
N ILE A 127 8.05 3.25 -5.97
CA ILE A 127 9.08 4.29 -5.94
C ILE A 127 9.91 4.20 -7.21
N ARG A 128 10.04 5.32 -7.92
CA ARG A 128 10.84 5.40 -9.14
C ARG A 128 12.31 5.66 -8.83
N LEU A 129 13.20 4.77 -9.28
CA LEU A 129 14.65 4.93 -9.10
C LEU A 129 15.33 5.57 -10.31
N SER A 130 14.80 5.29 -11.50
CA SER A 130 15.33 5.80 -12.77
C SER A 130 14.24 5.95 -13.83
N ARG A 131 14.61 6.41 -15.03
CA ARG A 131 13.67 6.49 -16.16
C ARG A 131 12.99 5.15 -16.47
N GLY A 132 13.67 4.03 -16.19
CA GLY A 132 13.27 2.68 -16.57
C GLY A 132 13.11 1.70 -15.40
N CYS A 133 13.13 2.15 -14.15
CA CYS A 133 13.08 1.26 -12.99
C CYS A 133 12.20 1.84 -11.87
N TRP A 134 11.26 1.01 -11.40
CA TRP A 134 10.42 1.23 -10.24
C TRP A 134 10.54 0.05 -9.28
N VAL A 135 10.40 0.30 -7.99
CA VAL A 135 10.42 -0.74 -6.95
C VAL A 135 9.26 -0.57 -5.99
N ALA A 136 8.83 -1.66 -5.38
CA ALA A 136 7.87 -1.65 -4.29
C ALA A 136 8.54 -1.05 -3.03
N GLY A 137 8.02 0.09 -2.54
CA GLY A 137 8.62 0.83 -1.42
C GLY A 137 8.71 0.01 -0.13
N GLN A 138 7.75 -0.87 0.10
CA GLN A 138 7.74 -1.82 1.23
C GLN A 138 8.87 -2.86 1.17
N GLN A 139 9.55 -3.00 0.04
CA GLN A 139 10.70 -3.90 -0.15
C GLN A 139 12.05 -3.17 -0.01
N ILE A 140 12.06 -1.89 0.35
CA ILE A 140 13.28 -1.12 0.58
C ILE A 140 13.67 -1.25 2.07
N LYS A 141 14.88 -1.78 2.33
CA LYS A 141 15.48 -1.83 3.68
C LYS A 141 16.13 -0.50 4.08
N GLY A 142 16.72 0.21 3.13
CA GLY A 142 17.41 1.45 3.40
C GLY A 142 18.01 2.10 2.16
N TRP A 143 18.74 3.18 2.38
CA TRP A 143 19.50 3.86 1.34
C TRP A 143 20.85 4.33 1.88
N GLU A 144 21.82 4.45 0.99
CA GLU A 144 23.13 5.01 1.32
C GLU A 144 23.61 5.93 0.20
N ARG A 145 24.50 6.85 0.58
CA ARG A 145 25.16 7.77 -0.35
C ARG A 145 26.62 7.36 -0.47
N LYS A 146 27.04 6.97 -1.67
CA LYS A 146 28.44 6.64 -1.94
C LYS A 146 29.33 7.87 -1.91
N ASN A 147 30.63 7.66 -1.77
CA ASN A 147 31.67 8.69 -1.89
C ASN A 147 31.60 9.44 -3.24
N SER A 148 31.12 8.79 -4.30
CA SER A 148 30.86 9.40 -5.61
C SER A 148 29.67 10.38 -5.62
N GLY A 149 28.94 10.53 -4.51
CA GLY A 149 27.72 11.33 -4.39
C GLY A 149 26.46 10.65 -4.91
N THR A 150 26.56 9.47 -5.55
CA THR A 150 25.39 8.71 -6.01
C THR A 150 24.68 8.03 -4.86
N VAL A 151 23.36 7.99 -4.90
CA VAL A 151 22.54 7.27 -3.93
C VAL A 151 22.20 5.89 -4.46
N GLN A 152 22.19 4.90 -3.58
CA GLN A 152 21.66 3.57 -3.85
C GLN A 152 20.71 3.15 -2.73
N ILE A 153 19.79 2.25 -3.06
CA ILE A 153 18.89 1.62 -2.10
C ILE A 153 19.30 0.17 -1.89
N THR A 154 19.04 -0.34 -0.69
CA THR A 154 19.16 -1.77 -0.36
C THR A 154 17.76 -2.36 -0.28
N MET A 155 17.51 -3.43 -1.01
CA MET A 155 16.24 -4.14 -1.06
C MET A 155 16.19 -5.25 0.00
N SER A 156 14.99 -5.79 0.27
CA SER A 156 14.79 -6.89 1.22
C SER A 156 15.61 -8.14 0.91
N ASP A 157 15.90 -8.40 -0.36
CA ASP A 157 16.71 -9.51 -0.86
C ASP A 157 18.22 -9.21 -0.87
N GLU A 158 18.65 -8.15 -0.19
CA GLU A 158 20.05 -7.64 -0.15
C GLU A 158 20.56 -7.10 -1.48
N SER A 159 19.73 -7.07 -2.53
CA SER A 159 20.12 -6.43 -3.78
C SER A 159 20.27 -4.92 -3.60
N VAL A 160 21.26 -4.36 -4.29
CA VAL A 160 21.58 -2.93 -4.22
C VAL A 160 21.30 -2.29 -5.57
N LEU A 161 20.38 -1.32 -5.58
CA LEU A 161 19.93 -0.67 -6.81
C LEU A 161 20.32 0.82 -6.83
N PRO A 162 20.97 1.31 -7.90
CA PRO A 162 21.36 2.71 -8.00
C PRO A 162 20.14 3.59 -8.24
N VAL A 163 20.16 4.77 -7.64
CA VAL A 163 19.16 5.83 -7.86
C VAL A 163 19.75 6.88 -8.79
N SER A 164 19.06 7.16 -9.87
CA SER A 164 19.47 8.24 -10.78
C SER A 164 19.40 9.61 -10.09
N ARG A 165 20.34 10.51 -10.42
CA ARG A 165 20.47 11.83 -9.76
C ARG A 165 19.15 12.61 -9.68
N ARG A 166 18.34 12.55 -10.74
CA ARG A 166 17.03 13.23 -10.84
C ARG A 166 16.01 12.73 -9.80
N HIS A 167 16.10 11.48 -9.38
CA HIS A 167 15.16 10.86 -8.43
C HIS A 167 15.72 10.80 -7.00
N THR A 168 16.98 11.16 -6.77
CA THR A 168 17.65 11.05 -5.46
C THR A 168 16.89 11.78 -4.35
N ALA A 169 16.51 13.05 -4.55
CA ALA A 169 15.84 13.84 -3.51
C ALA A 169 14.48 13.23 -3.12
N GLU A 170 13.71 12.78 -4.11
CA GLU A 170 12.41 12.15 -3.90
C GLU A 170 12.53 10.80 -3.18
N VAL A 171 13.44 9.93 -3.63
CA VAL A 171 13.67 8.61 -3.03
C VAL A 171 14.10 8.75 -1.57
N VAL A 172 15.09 9.60 -1.28
CA VAL A 172 15.57 9.82 0.10
C VAL A 172 14.44 10.33 1.00
N ARG A 173 13.62 11.26 0.51
CA ARG A 173 12.45 11.76 1.26
C ARG A 173 11.46 10.63 1.56
N LEU A 174 11.07 9.84 0.55
CA LEU A 174 10.10 8.77 0.72
C LEU A 174 10.58 7.70 1.70
N VAL A 175 11.83 7.24 1.57
CA VAL A 175 12.37 6.20 2.46
C VAL A 175 12.48 6.70 3.91
N LYS A 176 12.84 7.98 4.14
CA LYS A 176 12.83 8.57 5.48
C LYS A 176 11.45 8.59 6.14
N HIS A 177 10.39 8.87 5.37
CA HIS A 177 9.02 8.87 5.90
C HIS A 177 8.47 7.46 6.16
N MET A 178 9.02 6.43 5.53
CA MET A 178 8.62 5.04 5.77
C MET A 178 9.16 4.47 7.09
N ALA A 179 10.17 5.11 7.68
CA ALA A 179 10.79 4.70 8.95
C ALA A 179 10.09 5.28 10.20
N LEU A 180 9.04 6.10 10.03
CA LEU A 180 8.27 6.77 11.10
C LEU A 180 6.87 6.16 11.24
#